data_AF-B3C6V1-F1
#
_entry.id   AF-B3C6V1-F1
#
_cell.length_a   1.000
_cell.length_b   1.000
_cell.length_c   1.000
_cell.angle_alpha   90.00
_cell.angle_beta   90.00
_cell.angle_gamma   90.00
#
_symmetry.space_group_name_H-M   'P 1'
#
loop_
_entity.id
_entity.type
_entity.pdbx_description
1 polymer ?
#
loop_
_entity_poly.entity_id
_entity_poly.type
_entity_poly.pdbx_seq_one_letter_code
_entity_poly.pdbx_strand_id
1 'polypeptide(L)'
;MFASEKDKDRTFIHFIMNGQSLSTGHQSYPVISTEHFKGNYMLGNQVWINYGNTGELKFEPLVGTVSEAFAHEKHFKSRRAGTIAECPLLGAVNHLRLKQPKMPRILATSVGVSGASVEELSKESETRTAYKEFVTSLQSVARIAAQTDAKIICPAIF
;
A
#
# COMPACT_ATOMS: atom_id res chain seq x y z
N MET A 1 23.20 17.71 5.14
CA MET A 1 23.19 17.18 6.52
C MET A 1 22.64 15.76 6.45
N PHE A 2 23.48 14.74 6.63
CA PHE A 2 23.05 13.34 6.54
C PHE A 2 22.48 12.91 7.89
N ALA A 3 21.26 12.39 7.90
CA ALA A 3 20.60 11.88 9.10
C ALA A 3 21.39 10.71 9.72
N SER A 4 21.39 10.62 11.06
CA SER A 4 22.10 9.56 11.79
C SER A 4 21.53 8.16 11.46
N GLU A 5 22.28 7.08 11.68
CA GLU A 5 21.76 5.72 11.45
C GLU A 5 20.53 5.40 12.33
N LYS A 6 20.46 5.98 13.54
CA LYS A 6 19.26 5.91 14.41
C LYS A 6 18.04 6.63 13.79
N ASP A 7 18.25 7.76 13.12
CA ASP A 7 17.16 8.47 12.42
C ASP A 7 16.65 7.70 11.20
N LYS A 8 17.52 6.95 10.51
CA LYS A 8 17.12 6.12 9.35
C LYS A 8 16.19 4.99 9.75
N ASP A 9 16.37 4.43 10.94
CA ASP A 9 15.50 3.37 11.46
C ASP A 9 14.10 3.87 11.84
N ARG A 10 13.90 5.18 12.00
CA ARG A 10 12.59 5.77 12.27
C ARG A 10 12.03 6.60 11.12
N THR A 11 12.77 6.72 10.03
CA THR A 11 12.32 7.46 8.84
C THR A 11 11.74 6.50 7.81
N PHE A 12 10.52 6.77 7.36
CA PHE A 12 9.84 6.06 6.30
C PHE A 12 9.62 6.94 5.08
N ILE A 13 9.81 6.39 3.89
CA ILE A 13 9.29 6.95 2.64
C ILE A 13 7.97 6.26 2.35
N HIS A 14 6.88 7.04 2.32
CA HIS A 14 5.54 6.53 2.06
C HIS A 14 5.23 6.59 0.56
N PHE A 15 5.08 5.42 -0.05
CA PHE A 15 4.60 5.27 -1.42
C PHE A 15 3.12 4.90 -1.38
N ILE A 16 2.30 5.74 -2.02
CA ILE A 16 0.87 5.52 -2.15
C ILE A 16 0.57 5.20 -3.61
N MET A 17 -0.04 4.06 -3.88
CA MET A 17 -0.51 3.68 -5.20
C MET A 17 -2.01 3.91 -5.30
N ASN A 18 -2.40 4.88 -6.13
CA ASN A 18 -3.80 5.10 -6.52
C ASN A 18 -4.03 4.58 -7.95
N GLY A 19 -5.28 4.44 -8.36
CA GLY A 19 -5.66 4.06 -9.72
C GLY A 19 -6.83 3.07 -9.77
N GLN A 20 -7.05 2.49 -10.95
CA GLN A 20 -8.12 1.53 -11.22
C GLN A 20 -7.68 0.06 -11.05
N SER A 21 -8.39 -0.87 -11.69
CA SER A 21 -8.25 -2.33 -11.51
C SER A 21 -6.80 -2.85 -11.61
N LEU A 22 -5.97 -2.35 -12.51
CA LEU A 22 -4.58 -2.80 -12.63
C LEU A 22 -3.69 -2.37 -11.46
N SER A 23 -3.89 -1.17 -10.90
CA SER A 23 -3.11 -0.72 -9.73
C SER A 23 -3.52 -1.45 -8.45
N THR A 24 -4.76 -1.95 -8.40
CA THR A 24 -5.22 -2.82 -7.31
C THR A 24 -4.66 -4.24 -7.41
N GLY A 25 -4.21 -4.70 -8.57
CA GLY A 25 -3.75 -6.08 -8.75
C GLY A 25 -4.90 -7.06 -9.03
N HIS A 26 -5.86 -6.71 -9.89
CA HIS A 26 -6.83 -7.69 -10.41
C HIS A 26 -6.15 -8.79 -11.22
N GLN A 27 -6.73 -10.00 -11.18
CA GLN A 27 -6.29 -11.19 -11.95
C GLN A 27 -4.83 -11.61 -11.70
N SER A 28 -4.27 -11.16 -10.59
CA SER A 28 -2.86 -11.32 -10.25
C SER A 28 -2.57 -12.55 -9.39
N TYR A 29 -3.58 -13.38 -9.12
CA TYR A 29 -3.40 -14.65 -8.42
C TYR A 29 -2.51 -15.63 -9.24
N PRO A 30 -1.63 -16.42 -8.60
CA PRO A 30 -1.33 -16.44 -7.18
C PRO A 30 -0.44 -15.28 -6.75
N VAL A 31 -0.52 -14.93 -5.47
CA VAL A 31 0.46 -14.05 -4.81
C VAL A 31 1.84 -14.70 -4.91
N ILE A 32 2.85 -13.93 -5.29
CA ILE A 32 4.24 -14.39 -5.42
C ILE A 32 5.18 -13.73 -4.40
N SER A 33 4.91 -12.48 -3.98
CA SER A 33 5.75 -11.77 -3.00
C SER A 33 5.33 -12.06 -1.56
N THR A 34 5.30 -13.33 -1.16
CA THR A 34 4.75 -13.76 0.14
C THR A 34 5.73 -13.60 1.32
N GLU A 35 7.02 -13.39 1.04
CA GLU A 35 8.04 -13.18 2.06
C GLU A 35 8.35 -11.69 2.27
N HIS A 36 8.60 -11.32 3.52
CA HIS A 36 8.95 -9.94 3.86
C HIS A 36 10.37 -9.61 3.41
N PHE A 37 10.50 -8.61 2.54
CA PHE A 37 11.80 -8.02 2.22
C PHE A 37 12.15 -6.90 3.19
N LYS A 38 13.20 -7.12 4.01
CA LYS A 38 13.56 -6.26 5.14
C LYS A 38 13.63 -4.78 4.74
N GLY A 39 12.96 -3.95 5.52
CA GLY A 39 12.92 -2.50 5.32
C GLY A 39 11.72 -2.01 4.51
N ASN A 40 10.82 -2.91 4.08
CA ASN A 40 9.57 -2.57 3.40
C ASN A 40 8.37 -2.94 4.27
N TYR A 41 7.50 -1.97 4.54
CA TYR A 41 6.37 -2.10 5.45
C TYR A 41 5.07 -1.69 4.76
N MET A 42 3.94 -2.04 5.35
CA MET A 42 2.60 -1.65 4.93
C MET A 42 1.78 -1.10 6.11
N LEU A 43 0.69 -0.41 5.79
CA LEU A 43 -0.28 0.06 6.77
C LEU A 43 -1.30 -1.05 7.03
N GLY A 44 -1.28 -1.61 8.24
CA GLY A 44 -2.15 -2.71 8.63
C GLY A 44 -1.76 -4.07 8.06
N ASN A 45 -2.72 -4.97 7.90
CA ASN A 45 -2.48 -6.38 7.61
C ASN A 45 -2.40 -6.73 6.10
N GLN A 46 -2.58 -5.75 5.22
CA GLN A 46 -2.49 -5.91 3.76
C GLN A 46 -2.17 -4.57 3.10
N VAL A 47 -1.69 -4.59 1.86
CA VAL A 47 -1.23 -3.35 1.17
C VAL A 47 -2.39 -2.39 0.85
N TRP A 48 -3.60 -2.89 0.59
CA TRP A 48 -4.77 -2.05 0.32
C TRP A 48 -5.49 -1.66 1.60
N ILE A 49 -5.87 -0.40 1.75
CA ILE A 49 -6.66 0.05 2.92
C ILE A 49 -8.16 -0.19 2.74
N ASN A 50 -8.64 -0.16 1.49
CA ASN A 50 -10.05 -0.11 1.14
C ASN A 50 -10.64 -1.47 0.70
N TYR A 51 -9.91 -2.57 0.90
CA TYR A 51 -10.34 -3.93 0.55
C TYR A 51 -10.34 -4.88 1.75
N GLY A 52 -10.89 -4.42 2.89
CA GLY A 52 -11.00 -5.20 4.12
C GLY A 52 -9.74 -5.15 5.00
N ASN A 53 -8.98 -4.06 4.96
CA ASN A 53 -7.85 -3.88 5.86
C ASN A 53 -8.36 -3.77 7.29
N THR A 54 -7.81 -4.58 8.19
CA THR A 54 -8.13 -4.55 9.62
C THR A 54 -6.83 -4.35 10.37
N GLY A 55 -6.33 -3.11 10.42
CA GLY A 55 -5.05 -2.83 11.04
C GLY A 55 -4.53 -1.40 10.92
N GLU A 56 -5.39 -0.40 10.70
CA GLU A 56 -5.06 1.01 10.36
C GLU A 56 -4.27 1.80 11.42
N LEU A 57 -3.62 1.12 12.37
CA LEU A 57 -2.91 1.68 13.51
C LEU A 57 -1.48 1.13 13.71
N LYS A 58 -0.93 0.40 12.74
CA LYS A 58 0.46 -0.10 12.84
C LYS A 58 1.14 -0.26 11.48
N PHE A 59 2.46 -0.15 11.49
CA PHE A 59 3.31 -0.51 10.36
C PHE A 59 3.71 -1.97 10.49
N GLU A 60 3.30 -2.79 9.54
CA GLU A 60 3.58 -4.23 9.50
C GLU A 60 4.58 -4.56 8.38
N PRO A 61 5.30 -5.69 8.46
CA PRO A 61 6.12 -6.18 7.36
C PRO A 61 5.32 -6.27 6.06
N LEU A 62 5.81 -5.67 4.98
CA LEU A 62 5.15 -5.77 3.68
C LEU A 62 5.26 -7.21 3.16
N VAL A 63 4.12 -7.85 2.98
CA VAL A 63 3.95 -9.16 2.36
C VAL A 63 2.74 -9.14 1.44
N GLY A 64 2.79 -9.89 0.34
CA GLY A 64 1.65 -10.07 -0.54
C GLY A 64 0.60 -10.97 0.08
N THR A 65 -0.68 -10.65 -0.13
CA THR A 65 -1.83 -11.42 0.34
C THR A 65 -2.96 -11.33 -0.68
N VAL A 66 -3.88 -12.31 -0.70
CA VAL A 66 -5.20 -12.07 -1.30
C VAL A 66 -5.90 -11.03 -0.44
N SER A 67 -6.53 -10.03 -1.04
CA SER A 67 -7.22 -9.02 -0.24
C SER A 67 -8.38 -9.64 0.52
N GLU A 68 -8.59 -9.20 1.76
CA GLU A 68 -9.57 -9.77 2.68
C GLU A 68 -10.99 -9.77 2.08
N ALA A 69 -11.34 -8.71 1.34
CA ALA A 69 -12.63 -8.61 0.65
C ALA A 69 -12.93 -9.78 -0.31
N PHE A 70 -11.90 -10.45 -0.84
CA PHE A 70 -12.04 -11.56 -1.80
C PHE A 70 -11.57 -12.91 -1.24
N ALA A 71 -10.91 -12.92 -0.07
CA ALA A 71 -10.27 -14.11 0.50
C ALA A 71 -11.26 -15.26 0.78
N HIS A 72 -12.55 -14.93 0.92
CA HIS A 72 -13.63 -15.88 1.25
C HIS A 72 -14.54 -16.21 0.07
N GLU A 73 -14.25 -15.71 -1.14
CA GLU A 73 -15.08 -15.97 -2.31
C GLU A 73 -14.89 -17.39 -2.87
N LYS A 74 -15.96 -17.97 -3.41
CA LYS A 74 -15.87 -19.24 -4.14
C LYS A 74 -15.00 -19.04 -5.39
N HIS A 75 -13.96 -19.86 -5.53
CA HIS A 75 -13.00 -19.83 -6.64
C HIS A 75 -12.00 -18.66 -6.67
N PHE A 76 -11.73 -18.00 -5.54
CA PHE A 76 -10.73 -16.91 -5.46
C PHE A 76 -9.32 -17.31 -5.95
N LYS A 77 -8.99 -18.62 -5.92
CA LYS A 77 -7.72 -19.18 -6.40
C LYS A 77 -7.68 -19.38 -7.92
N SER A 78 -8.10 -18.37 -8.70
CA SER A 78 -8.12 -18.45 -10.17
C SER A 78 -7.81 -17.09 -10.78
N ARG A 79 -7.02 -17.06 -11.86
CA ARG A 79 -6.77 -15.84 -12.67
C ARG A 79 -8.01 -15.34 -13.40
N ARG A 80 -8.99 -16.23 -13.61
CA ARG A 80 -10.28 -15.86 -14.19
C ARG A 80 -11.21 -15.24 -13.16
N ALA A 81 -10.96 -15.46 -11.87
CA ALA A 81 -11.66 -14.74 -10.82
C ALA A 81 -11.14 -13.30 -10.77
N GLY A 82 -12.02 -12.33 -10.51
CA GLY A 82 -11.68 -10.92 -10.33
C GLY A 82 -10.90 -10.63 -9.05
N THR A 83 -10.30 -11.65 -8.44
CA THR A 83 -9.60 -11.59 -7.16
C THR A 83 -8.41 -10.63 -7.22
N ILE A 84 -8.26 -9.87 -6.14
CA ILE A 84 -7.14 -8.97 -5.89
C ILE A 84 -6.10 -9.70 -5.04
N ALA A 85 -4.83 -9.76 -5.49
CA ALA A 85 -3.80 -10.60 -4.85
C ALA A 85 -2.37 -10.01 -4.85
N GLU A 86 -1.74 -9.81 -6.00
CA GLU A 86 -0.40 -9.20 -6.09
C GLU A 86 -0.56 -7.75 -6.58
N CYS A 87 -0.60 -6.80 -5.64
CA CYS A 87 -0.55 -5.38 -6.00
C CYS A 87 0.81 -5.06 -6.65
N PRO A 88 0.86 -4.36 -7.79
CA PRO A 88 2.12 -4.01 -8.44
C PRO A 88 3.06 -3.16 -7.56
N LEU A 89 2.52 -2.46 -6.55
CA LEU A 89 3.33 -1.74 -5.57
C LEU A 89 4.30 -2.65 -4.81
N LEU A 90 3.94 -3.91 -4.54
CA LEU A 90 4.81 -4.90 -3.88
C LEU A 90 6.11 -5.09 -4.67
N GLY A 91 5.99 -5.46 -5.94
CA GLY A 91 7.13 -5.65 -6.83
C GLY A 91 7.96 -4.38 -6.99
N ALA A 92 7.29 -3.23 -7.13
CA ALA A 92 7.95 -1.94 -7.30
C ALA A 92 8.83 -1.56 -6.09
N VAL A 93 8.30 -1.63 -4.87
CA VAL A 93 9.07 -1.23 -3.68
C VAL A 93 10.12 -2.28 -3.28
N ASN A 94 9.86 -3.56 -3.54
CA ASN A 94 10.87 -4.61 -3.36
C ASN A 94 12.05 -4.40 -4.32
N HIS A 95 11.77 -4.12 -5.60
CA HIS A 95 12.80 -3.78 -6.57
C HIS A 95 13.56 -2.52 -6.19
N LEU A 96 12.87 -1.46 -5.77
CA LEU A 96 13.50 -0.21 -5.35
C LEU A 96 14.43 -0.42 -4.15
N ARG A 97 13.99 -1.14 -3.12
CA ARG A 97 14.83 -1.50 -1.96
C ARG A 97 16.06 -2.28 -2.38
N LEU A 98 15.91 -3.25 -3.29
CA LEU A 98 17.03 -4.06 -3.77
C LEU A 98 18.10 -3.19 -4.45
N LYS A 99 17.68 -2.18 -5.22
CA LYS A 99 18.58 -1.25 -5.90
C LYS A 99 19.13 -0.15 -5.00
N GLN A 100 18.40 0.22 -3.94
CA GLN A 100 18.73 1.30 -3.03
C GLN A 100 18.74 0.82 -1.57
N PRO A 101 19.62 -0.12 -1.16
CA PRO A 101 19.57 -0.75 0.16
C PRO A 101 19.71 0.24 1.32
N LYS A 102 20.39 1.38 1.09
CA LYS A 102 20.64 2.43 2.10
C LYS A 102 19.52 3.47 2.23
N MET A 103 18.44 3.38 1.43
CA MET A 103 17.32 4.31 1.54
C MET A 103 16.59 4.15 2.89
N PRO A 104 15.91 5.18 3.41
CA PRO A 104 15.02 5.03 4.58
C PRO A 104 13.99 3.93 4.38
N ARG A 105 13.37 3.42 5.45
CA ARG A 105 12.37 2.35 5.38
C ARG A 105 11.25 2.73 4.39
N ILE A 106 10.67 1.77 3.69
CA ILE A 106 9.55 2.02 2.79
C ILE A 106 8.26 1.70 3.53
N LEU A 107 7.26 2.56 3.42
CA LEU A 107 5.88 2.26 3.74
C LEU A 107 5.10 2.24 2.43
N ALA A 108 4.41 1.14 2.13
CA ALA A 108 3.63 0.96 0.92
C ALA A 108 2.14 0.92 1.26
N THR A 109 1.33 1.65 0.51
CA THR A 109 -0.12 1.66 0.67
C THR A 109 -0.79 1.76 -0.68
N SER A 110 -1.76 0.90 -0.94
CA SER A 110 -2.64 0.99 -2.09
C SER A 110 -3.99 1.58 -1.66
N VAL A 111 -4.45 2.56 -2.41
CA VAL A 111 -5.75 3.22 -2.26
C VAL A 111 -6.57 3.12 -3.56
N GLY A 112 -6.10 2.31 -4.52
CA GLY A 112 -6.76 2.15 -5.81
C GLY A 112 -8.18 1.57 -5.66
N VAL A 113 -9.06 1.90 -6.59
CA VAL A 113 -10.45 1.46 -6.61
C VAL A 113 -10.74 0.82 -7.98
N SER A 114 -10.99 -0.48 -7.98
CA SER A 114 -11.31 -1.21 -9.21
C SER A 114 -12.62 -0.73 -9.83
N GLY A 115 -12.63 -0.64 -11.16
CA GLY A 115 -13.78 -0.15 -11.92
C GLY A 115 -14.04 1.35 -11.73
N ALA A 116 -13.14 2.09 -11.07
CA ALA A 116 -13.23 3.54 -11.00
C ALA A 116 -12.73 4.19 -12.29
N SER A 117 -13.44 5.20 -12.76
CA SER A 117 -12.93 6.10 -13.81
C SER A 117 -11.94 7.11 -13.23
N VAL A 118 -11.20 7.82 -14.10
CA VAL A 118 -10.27 8.87 -13.65
C VAL A 118 -11.03 10.01 -12.94
N GLU A 119 -12.24 10.32 -13.41
CA GLU A 119 -13.12 11.32 -12.80
C GLU A 119 -13.59 10.89 -11.42
N GLU A 120 -13.83 9.61 -11.19
CA GLU A 120 -14.19 9.05 -9.88
C GLU A 120 -13.01 9.02 -8.89
N LEU A 121 -11.77 9.01 -9.40
CA LEU A 121 -10.55 9.09 -8.59
C LEU A 121 -10.14 10.54 -8.27
N SER A 122 -10.76 11.52 -8.91
CA SER A 122 -10.48 12.94 -8.72
C SER A 122 -10.81 13.41 -7.30
N LYS A 123 -10.03 14.37 -6.80
CA LYS A 123 -10.33 15.11 -5.56
C LYS A 123 -11.69 15.82 -5.63
N GLU A 124 -12.05 16.29 -6.82
CA GLU A 124 -13.28 17.06 -7.06
C GLU A 124 -14.42 16.16 -7.56
N SER A 125 -14.30 14.84 -7.41
CA SER A 125 -15.37 13.93 -7.81
C SER A 125 -16.61 14.14 -6.94
N GLU A 126 -17.75 14.42 -7.57
CA GLU A 126 -19.04 14.55 -6.90
C GLU A 126 -19.80 13.22 -6.82
N THR A 127 -19.36 12.21 -7.59
CA THR A 127 -20.06 10.92 -7.74
C THR A 127 -19.50 9.82 -6.85
N ARG A 128 -18.19 9.84 -6.55
CA ARG A 128 -17.54 8.88 -5.64
C ARG A 128 -16.49 9.55 -4.77
N THR A 129 -16.28 9.00 -3.57
CA THR A 129 -15.31 9.51 -2.61
C THR A 129 -13.97 8.78 -2.65
N ALA A 130 -13.50 8.28 -3.81
CA ALA A 130 -12.27 7.48 -3.87
C ALA A 130 -11.02 8.26 -3.41
N TYR A 131 -10.98 9.57 -3.65
CA TYR A 131 -9.92 10.43 -3.11
C TYR A 131 -9.87 10.43 -1.57
N LYS A 132 -10.98 10.12 -0.88
CA LYS A 132 -11.01 10.01 0.58
C LYS A 132 -10.14 8.87 1.09
N GLU A 133 -9.96 7.80 0.31
CA GLU A 133 -9.04 6.71 0.66
C GLU A 133 -7.60 7.22 0.72
N PHE A 134 -7.18 8.03 -0.26
CA PHE A 134 -5.89 8.70 -0.24
C PHE A 134 -5.71 9.56 1.03
N VAL A 135 -6.70 10.39 1.37
CA VAL A 135 -6.66 11.24 2.58
C VAL A 135 -6.61 10.40 3.85
N THR A 136 -7.39 9.33 3.92
CA THR A 136 -7.44 8.40 5.07
C THR A 136 -6.09 7.71 5.27
N SER A 137 -5.41 7.34 4.18
CA SER A 137 -4.06 6.78 4.25
C SER A 137 -3.08 7.78 4.88
N LEU A 138 -3.10 9.04 4.45
CA LEU A 138 -2.21 10.08 4.98
C LEU A 138 -2.48 10.35 6.46
N GLN A 139 -3.76 10.46 6.84
CA GLN A 139 -4.16 10.70 8.23
C GLN A 139 -3.79 9.54 9.15
N SER A 140 -4.00 8.30 8.70
CA SER A 140 -3.65 7.10 9.46
C SER A 140 -2.15 7.00 9.69
N VAL A 141 -1.36 7.23 8.65
CA VAL A 141 0.11 7.23 8.75
C VAL A 141 0.62 8.36 9.63
N ALA A 142 0.06 9.57 9.51
CA ALA A 142 0.42 10.69 10.39
C ALA A 142 0.13 10.39 11.87
N ARG A 143 -1.01 9.76 12.17
CA ARG A 143 -1.39 9.35 13.52
C ARG A 143 -0.40 8.33 14.10
N ILE A 144 -0.05 7.29 13.34
CA ILE A 144 0.92 6.28 13.78
C ILE A 144 2.29 6.92 13.97
N ALA A 145 2.73 7.75 13.04
CA ALA A 145 4.02 8.41 13.10
C ALA A 145 4.18 9.27 14.37
N ALA A 146 3.12 9.99 14.76
CA ALA A 146 3.09 10.76 16.00
C ALA A 146 3.17 9.86 17.25
N GLN A 147 2.54 8.69 17.23
CA GLN A 147 2.54 7.73 18.35
C GLN A 147 3.88 7.00 18.51
N THR A 148 4.58 6.74 17.39
CA THR A 148 5.82 5.94 17.38
C THR A 148 7.09 6.78 17.24
N ASP A 149 6.99 8.11 17.26
CA ASP A 149 8.11 9.02 16.98
C ASP A 149 8.82 8.69 15.65
N ALA A 150 8.02 8.38 14.63
CA ALA A 150 8.52 8.10 13.28
C ALA A 150 8.44 9.36 12.40
N LYS A 151 9.41 9.49 11.50
CA LYS A 151 9.41 10.54 10.48
C LYS A 151 8.88 9.98 9.17
N ILE A 152 7.88 10.63 8.59
CA ILE A 152 7.31 10.23 7.29
C ILE A 152 7.74 11.24 6.23
N ILE A 153 8.27 10.72 5.13
CA ILE A 153 8.54 11.45 3.90
C ILE A 153 7.58 10.88 2.86
N CYS A 154 6.56 11.64 2.49
CA CYS A 154 5.63 11.25 1.43
C CYS A 154 5.95 12.12 0.21
N PRO A 155 6.88 11.73 -0.67
CA PRO A 155 7.02 12.43 -1.94
C PRO A 155 5.68 12.27 -2.67
N ALA A 156 5.05 13.37 -3.05
CA ALA A 156 3.86 13.31 -3.88
C ALA A 156 4.25 12.69 -5.22
N ILE A 157 3.85 11.45 -5.46
CA ILE A 157 4.05 10.74 -6.73
C ILE A 157 2.64 10.48 -7.27
N PHE A 158 2.34 11.06 -8.44
CA PHE A 158 1.11 10.87 -9.19
C PHE A 158 1.41 10.09 -10.45
#